data_AF-A0A954FF42-F1
#
_entry.id   AF-A0A954FF42-F1
#
_cell.length_a   1.000
_cell.length_b   1.000
_cell.length_c   1.000
_cell.angle_alpha   90.00
_cell.angle_beta   90.00
_cell.angle_gamma   90.00
#
_symmetry.space_group_name_H-M   'P 1'
#
loop_
_entity.id
_entity.type
_entity.pdbx_description
1 polymer ?
#
loop_
_entity_poly.entity_id
_entity_poly.type
_entity_poly.pdbx_seq_one_letter_code
_entity_poly.pdbx_strand_id
1 'polypeptide(L)'
;MNLLKNFWNDEAGLVMSAELVMLGTVGVLGATVGLSAASTAINDEMVEFSQAIRSLDQSYHIQGHKSCRAWTASSSYRQQDVAVSLADLCGQIEAAEEKVDSRSNLKRQAPPKSKELRKKMEAKKKKNKAKKKKNEA
;
A
#
# COMPACT_ATOMS: atom_id res chain seq x y z
N MET A 1 21.55 40.74 -39.85
CA MET A 1 21.75 39.89 -38.66
C MET A 1 21.28 40.61 -37.40
N ASN A 2 20.00 41.00 -37.34
CA ASN A 2 19.49 41.85 -36.24
C ASN A 2 18.70 41.04 -35.22
N LEU A 3 18.08 39.94 -35.64
CA LEU A 3 17.30 39.07 -34.78
C LEU A 3 18.18 38.33 -33.76
N LEU A 4 19.36 37.86 -34.18
CA LEU A 4 20.34 37.23 -33.28
C LEU A 4 20.97 38.21 -32.29
N LYS A 5 21.15 39.49 -32.67
CA LYS A 5 21.62 40.55 -31.75
C LYS A 5 20.55 40.95 -30.72
N ASN A 6 19.28 40.95 -31.13
CA ASN A 6 18.18 41.24 -30.23
C ASN A 6 18.00 40.13 -29.19
N PHE A 7 18.12 38.86 -29.58
CA PHE A 7 18.11 37.73 -28.64
C PHE A 7 19.30 37.74 -27.67
N TRP A 8 20.47 38.20 -28.13
CA TRP A 8 21.67 38.30 -27.29
C TRP A 8 21.67 39.47 -26.30
N ASN A 9 20.81 40.47 -26.51
CA ASN A 9 20.65 41.63 -25.62
C ASN A 9 19.34 41.58 -24.79
N ASP A 10 18.54 40.52 -24.93
CA ASP A 10 17.31 40.33 -24.16
C ASP A 10 17.58 39.63 -22.82
N GLU A 11 18.10 40.41 -21.88
CA GLU A 11 18.35 39.96 -20.49
C GLU A 11 17.04 39.86 -19.68
N ALA A 12 16.01 40.62 -20.05
CA ALA A 12 14.75 40.68 -19.30
C ALA A 12 13.92 39.39 -19.44
N GLY A 13 13.87 38.80 -20.63
CA GLY A 13 13.17 37.55 -20.89
C GLY A 13 13.84 36.31 -20.26
N LEU A 14 15.18 36.28 -20.23
CA LEU A 14 15.96 35.17 -19.68
C LEU A 14 15.86 35.10 -18.14
N VAL A 15 15.96 36.26 -17.47
CA VAL A 15 15.91 36.35 -15.99
C VAL A 15 14.53 35.99 -15.45
N MET A 16 13.46 36.51 -16.06
CA MET A 16 12.08 36.18 -15.66
C MET A 16 11.74 34.70 -15.88
N SER A 17 12.26 34.10 -16.95
CA SER A 17 12.06 32.67 -17.22
C SER A 17 12.81 31.79 -16.21
N ALA A 18 14.03 32.19 -15.81
CA ALA A 18 14.79 31.47 -14.79
C ALA A 18 14.12 31.54 -13.40
N GLU A 19 13.58 32.70 -13.01
CA GLU A 19 12.87 32.89 -11.75
C GLU A 19 11.58 32.07 -11.70
N LEU A 20 10.80 32.04 -12.79
CA LEU A 20 9.57 31.25 -12.86
C LEU A 20 9.84 29.75 -12.77
N VAL A 21 10.92 29.26 -13.39
CA VAL A 21 11.35 27.85 -13.27
C VAL A 21 11.79 27.54 -11.84
N MET A 22 12.53 28.44 -11.18
CA MET A 22 12.98 28.26 -9.81
C MET A 22 11.78 28.21 -8.83
N LEU A 23 10.84 29.15 -8.94
CA LEU A 23 9.60 29.14 -8.15
C LEU A 23 8.72 27.92 -8.45
N GLY A 24 8.62 27.52 -9.72
CA GLY A 24 7.86 26.34 -10.14
C GLY A 24 8.42 25.05 -9.55
N THR A 25 9.75 24.88 -9.54
CA THR A 25 10.39 23.69 -8.95
C THR A 25 10.21 23.64 -7.44
N VAL A 26 10.39 24.76 -6.73
CA VAL A 26 10.13 24.84 -5.29
C VAL A 26 8.65 24.56 -4.99
N GLY A 27 7.73 25.09 -5.79
CA GLY A 27 6.30 24.84 -5.67
C GLY A 27 5.93 23.37 -5.85
N VAL A 28 6.45 22.69 -6.87
CA VAL A 28 6.21 21.26 -7.10
C VAL A 28 6.78 20.41 -5.98
N LEU A 29 7.99 20.71 -5.50
CA LEU A 29 8.59 19.99 -4.36
C LEU A 29 7.77 20.18 -3.08
N GLY A 30 7.38 21.43 -2.78
CA GLY A 30 6.55 21.76 -1.63
C GLY A 30 5.18 21.09 -1.69
N ALA A 31 4.50 21.13 -2.83
CA ALA A 31 3.21 20.47 -3.02
C ALA A 31 3.32 18.94 -2.89
N THR A 32 4.37 18.34 -3.43
CA THR A 32 4.58 16.88 -3.35
C THR A 32 4.80 16.42 -1.91
N VAL A 33 5.70 17.08 -1.18
CA VAL A 33 5.98 16.74 0.22
C VAL A 33 4.77 17.07 1.10
N GLY A 34 4.12 18.22 0.88
CA GLY A 34 2.92 18.63 1.61
C GLY A 34 1.76 17.67 1.44
N LEU A 35 1.48 17.23 0.20
CA LEU A 35 0.44 16.23 -0.07
C LEU A 35 0.77 14.88 0.55
N SER A 36 2.04 14.46 0.50
CA SER A 36 2.48 13.22 1.16
C SER A 36 2.27 13.29 2.67
N ALA A 37 2.68 14.38 3.32
CA ALA A 37 2.51 14.57 4.75
C ALA A 37 1.04 14.63 5.17
N ALA A 38 0.21 15.34 4.40
CA ALA A 38 -1.23 15.40 4.65
C ALA A 38 -1.89 14.01 4.53
N SER A 39 -1.51 13.22 3.52
CA SER A 39 -2.02 11.86 3.37
C SER A 39 -1.62 10.96 4.54
N THR A 40 -0.38 11.04 5.02
CA THR A 40 0.07 10.27 6.18
C THR A 40 -0.70 10.69 7.42
N ALA A 41 -0.82 11.99 7.70
CA ALA A 41 -1.54 12.49 8.87
C ALA A 41 -3.02 12.04 8.88
N ILE A 42 -3.72 12.12 7.75
CA ILE A 42 -5.11 11.66 7.65
C ILE A 42 -5.22 10.16 7.92
N ASN A 43 -4.30 9.36 7.37
CA ASN A 43 -4.30 7.92 7.61
C ASN A 43 -4.04 7.59 9.09
N ASP A 44 -3.12 8.28 9.73
CA ASP A 44 -2.81 8.08 11.15
C ASP A 44 -4.02 8.42 12.04
N GLU A 45 -4.72 9.53 11.77
CA GLU A 45 -5.96 9.88 12.47
C GLU A 45 -7.09 8.88 12.22
N MET A 46 -7.18 8.30 11.02
CA MET A 46 -8.15 7.24 10.73
C MET A 46 -7.82 5.94 11.47
N VAL A 47 -6.52 5.62 11.64
CA VAL A 47 -6.08 4.49 12.46
C VAL A 47 -6.49 4.72 13.92
N GLU A 48 -6.23 5.90 14.48
CA GLU A 48 -6.64 6.23 15.86
C GLU A 48 -8.16 6.18 16.02
N PHE A 49 -8.92 6.73 15.07
CA PHE A 49 -10.37 6.64 15.05
C PHE A 49 -10.87 5.18 15.06
N SER A 50 -10.21 4.29 14.30
CA SER A 50 -10.55 2.87 14.28
C SER A 50 -10.29 2.18 15.62
N GLN A 51 -9.22 2.55 16.31
CA GLN A 51 -8.88 2.04 17.65
C GLN A 51 -9.89 2.54 18.68
N ALA A 52 -10.29 3.81 18.60
CA ALA A 52 -11.31 4.38 19.47
C ALA A 52 -12.66 3.66 19.33
N ILE A 53 -13.11 3.38 18.09
CA ILE A 53 -14.35 2.60 17.86
C ILE A 53 -14.21 1.18 18.42
N ARG A 54 -13.06 0.53 18.23
CA ARG A 54 -12.82 -0.83 18.73
C ARG A 54 -12.73 -0.90 20.26
N SER A 55 -12.42 0.22 20.90
CA SER A 55 -12.37 0.34 22.35
C SER A 55 -13.76 0.47 22.99
N LEU A 56 -14.81 0.67 22.20
CA LEU A 56 -16.19 0.61 22.68
C LEU A 56 -16.60 -0.83 22.95
N ASP A 57 -17.41 -1.03 24.00
CA ASP A 57 -18.04 -2.31 24.28
C ASP A 57 -19.19 -2.56 23.29
N GLN A 58 -19.00 -3.52 22.37
CA GLN A 58 -20.01 -3.99 21.41
C GLN A 58 -20.68 -5.29 21.89
N SER A 59 -20.55 -5.62 23.17
CA SER A 59 -21.29 -6.72 23.79
C SER A 59 -22.78 -6.39 23.83
N TYR A 60 -23.60 -7.41 23.60
CA TYR A 60 -25.04 -7.30 23.75
C TYR A 60 -25.62 -8.52 24.45
N HIS A 61 -26.75 -8.33 25.12
CA HIS A 61 -27.53 -9.41 25.71
C HIS A 61 -29.02 -9.14 25.55
N ILE A 62 -29.68 -10.02 24.79
CA ILE A 62 -31.13 -10.05 24.57
C ILE A 62 -31.68 -11.23 25.34
N GLN A 63 -32.51 -10.93 26.33
CA GLN A 63 -33.12 -11.96 27.16
C GLN A 63 -34.21 -12.72 26.39
N GLY A 64 -34.22 -14.04 26.52
CA GLY A 64 -35.28 -14.88 25.97
C GLY A 64 -36.55 -14.73 26.80
N HIS A 65 -37.70 -14.61 26.13
CA HIS A 65 -38.99 -14.55 26.81
C HIS A 65 -39.64 -15.93 26.88
N LYS A 66 -40.22 -16.25 28.05
CA LYS A 66 -41.06 -17.42 28.25
C LYS A 66 -42.46 -16.97 28.65
N SER A 67 -43.49 -17.48 27.99
CA SER A 67 -44.89 -17.23 28.36
C SER A 67 -45.72 -18.49 28.18
N CYS A 68 -46.44 -18.90 29.23
CA CYS A 68 -47.25 -20.12 29.31
C CYS A 68 -46.53 -21.37 28.77
N ARG A 69 -46.72 -21.68 27.48
CA ARG A 69 -46.17 -22.86 26.77
C ARG A 69 -45.27 -22.48 25.59
N ALA A 70 -44.98 -21.19 25.40
CA ALA A 70 -44.09 -20.67 24.38
C ALA A 70 -42.77 -20.19 25.02
N TRP A 71 -41.68 -20.38 24.29
CA TRP A 71 -40.37 -19.89 24.68
C TRP A 71 -39.63 -19.36 23.45
N THR A 72 -38.95 -18.23 23.63
CA THR A 72 -38.03 -17.64 22.67
C THR A 72 -36.62 -17.70 23.25
N ALA A 73 -35.67 -18.19 22.45
CA ALA A 73 -34.28 -18.28 22.84
C ALA A 73 -33.69 -16.88 23.12
N SER A 74 -32.78 -16.79 24.09
CA SER A 74 -31.95 -15.61 24.31
C SER A 74 -30.83 -15.53 23.26
N SER A 75 -30.31 -14.32 23.03
CA SER A 75 -29.08 -14.12 22.25
C SER A 75 -28.13 -13.21 23.01
N SER A 76 -26.86 -13.55 23.04
CA SER A 76 -25.85 -12.71 23.65
C SER A 76 -24.52 -12.85 22.95
N TYR A 77 -23.81 -11.73 22.85
CA TYR A 77 -22.42 -11.68 22.42
C TYR A 77 -21.61 -10.91 23.46
N ARG A 78 -20.46 -11.47 23.83
CA ARG A 78 -19.46 -10.79 24.65
C ARG A 78 -18.28 -10.48 23.74
N GLN A 79 -17.96 -9.20 23.61
CA GLN A 79 -16.76 -8.81 22.90
C GLN A 79 -15.51 -9.24 23.68
N GLN A 80 -14.45 -9.54 22.93
CA GLN A 80 -13.13 -9.80 23.49
C GLN A 80 -12.58 -8.54 24.17
N ASP A 81 -11.73 -8.70 25.19
CA ASP A 81 -11.04 -7.58 25.83
C ASP A 81 -10.36 -6.67 24.82
N VAL A 82 -10.54 -5.36 25.02
CA VAL A 82 -10.03 -4.30 24.13
C VAL A 82 -8.54 -4.47 23.85
N ALA A 83 -7.74 -4.75 24.87
CA ALA A 83 -6.29 -4.95 24.73
C ALA A 83 -5.94 -6.10 23.78
N VAL A 84 -6.68 -7.21 23.85
CA VAL A 84 -6.47 -8.36 22.96
C VAL A 84 -6.96 -8.04 21.55
N SER A 85 -8.08 -7.33 21.42
CA SER A 85 -8.63 -6.93 20.11
C SER A 85 -7.74 -5.93 19.36
N LEU A 86 -7.07 -5.02 20.08
CA LEU A 86 -6.09 -4.08 19.52
C LEU A 86 -4.80 -4.80 19.12
N ALA A 87 -4.32 -5.74 19.94
CA ALA A 87 -3.14 -6.54 19.61
C ALA A 87 -3.36 -7.39 18.34
N ASP A 88 -4.54 -8.00 18.20
CA ASP A 88 -4.90 -8.75 16.98
C ASP A 88 -4.96 -7.84 15.75
N LEU A 89 -5.47 -6.60 15.90
CA LEU A 89 -5.46 -5.62 14.81
C LEU A 89 -4.04 -5.26 14.38
N CYS A 90 -3.16 -4.99 15.35
CA CYS A 90 -1.77 -4.63 15.10
C CYS A 90 -1.05 -5.76 14.35
N GLY A 91 -1.22 -7.02 14.79
CA GLY A 91 -0.66 -8.16 14.08
C GLY A 91 -1.20 -8.33 12.64
N GLN A 92 -2.47 -8.01 12.40
CA GLN A 92 -3.03 -8.01 11.04
C GLN A 92 -2.43 -6.90 10.15
N ILE A 93 -2.17 -5.72 10.72
CA ILE A 93 -1.52 -4.60 10.02
C ILE A 93 -0.08 -4.98 9.66
N GLU A 94 0.70 -5.48 10.62
CA GLU A 94 2.09 -5.92 10.39
C GLU A 94 2.17 -7.01 9.30
N ALA A 95 1.26 -7.99 9.34
CA ALA A 95 1.18 -9.03 8.32
C ALA A 95 0.75 -8.49 6.94
N ALA A 96 0.00 -7.39 6.89
CA ALA A 96 -0.35 -6.72 5.64
C ALA A 96 0.85 -5.94 5.08
N GLU A 97 1.59 -5.23 5.93
CA GLU A 97 2.81 -4.51 5.57
C GLU A 97 3.89 -5.46 5.02
N GLU A 98 4.11 -6.60 5.67
CA GLU A 98 5.06 -7.61 5.19
C GLU A 98 4.69 -8.16 3.79
N LYS A 99 3.38 -8.29 3.49
CA LYS A 99 2.90 -8.67 2.15
C LYS A 99 3.16 -7.59 1.11
N VAL A 100 3.09 -6.31 1.50
CA VAL A 100 3.42 -5.19 0.62
C VAL A 100 4.91 -5.16 0.35
N ASP A 101 5.74 -5.33 1.37
CA ASP A 101 7.20 -5.33 1.24
C ASP A 101 7.74 -6.51 0.44
N SER A 102 7.19 -7.72 0.64
CA SER A 102 7.56 -8.88 -0.18
C SER A 102 7.18 -8.67 -1.65
N ARG A 103 6.03 -8.05 -1.94
CA ARG A 103 5.61 -7.68 -3.32
C ARG A 103 6.50 -6.59 -3.92
N SER A 104 6.90 -5.59 -3.12
CA SER A 104 7.77 -4.50 -3.58
C SER A 104 9.17 -5.02 -3.89
N ASN A 105 9.72 -5.90 -3.05
CA ASN A 105 10.99 -6.58 -3.26
C ASN A 105 10.99 -7.47 -4.50
N LEU A 106 9.89 -8.19 -4.79
CA LEU A 106 9.76 -8.97 -6.02
C LEU A 106 9.83 -8.09 -7.29
N LYS A 107 9.30 -6.86 -7.23
CA LYS A 107 9.36 -5.88 -8.33
C LYS A 107 10.71 -5.17 -8.45
N ARG A 108 11.46 -5.04 -7.34
CA ARG A 108 12.77 -4.37 -7.28
C ARG A 108 13.96 -5.28 -7.62
N GLN A 109 13.78 -6.60 -7.67
CA GLN A 109 14.86 -7.50 -8.11
C GLN A 109 15.23 -7.20 -9.57
N ALA A 110 16.48 -6.79 -9.77
CA ALA A 110 17.05 -6.61 -11.09
C ALA A 110 16.82 -7.87 -11.94
N PRO A 111 16.52 -7.75 -13.24
CA PRO A 111 16.31 -8.91 -14.09
C PRO A 111 17.53 -9.84 -13.98
N PRO A 112 17.31 -11.17 -13.83
CA PRO A 112 18.40 -12.12 -13.68
C PRO A 112 19.41 -11.97 -14.82
N LYS A 113 20.71 -11.97 -14.51
CA LYS A 113 21.78 -11.84 -15.52
C LYS A 113 21.57 -12.86 -16.64
N SER A 114 21.84 -12.48 -17.88
CA SER A 114 21.56 -13.28 -19.10
C SER A 114 22.05 -14.74 -19.05
N LYS A 115 23.17 -15.01 -18.36
CA LYS A 115 23.72 -16.35 -18.14
C LYS A 115 22.82 -17.23 -17.26
N GLU A 116 22.22 -16.66 -16.22
CA GLU A 116 21.30 -17.37 -15.33
C GLU A 116 19.96 -17.69 -16.02
N LEU A 117 19.45 -16.75 -16.82
CA LEU A 117 18.27 -16.97 -17.66
C LEU A 117 18.48 -18.12 -18.66
N ARG A 118 19.62 -18.15 -19.35
CA ARG A 118 19.98 -19.26 -20.26
C ARG A 118 20.01 -20.61 -19.52
N LYS A 119 20.64 -20.67 -18.34
CA LYS A 119 20.71 -21.88 -17.52
C LYS A 119 19.31 -22.34 -17.05
N LYS A 120 18.45 -21.41 -16.65
CA LYS A 120 17.04 -21.70 -16.26
C LYS A 120 16.20 -22.18 -17.46
N MET A 121 16.38 -21.60 -18.64
CA MET A 121 15.69 -22.05 -19.87
C MET A 121 16.14 -23.44 -20.31
N GLU A 122 17.43 -23.74 -20.29
CA GLU A 122 17.96 -25.07 -20.60
C GLU A 122 17.46 -26.13 -19.61
N ALA A 123 17.42 -25.79 -18.31
CA ALA A 123 16.87 -26.66 -17.28
C ALA A 123 15.37 -26.93 -17.50
N LYS A 124 14.57 -25.90 -17.84
CA LYS A 124 13.16 -26.06 -18.23
C LYS A 124 13.01 -26.96 -19.47
N LYS A 125 13.83 -26.76 -20.50
CA LYS A 125 13.80 -27.56 -21.74
C LYS A 125 14.13 -29.04 -21.47
N LYS A 126 15.12 -29.32 -20.61
CA LYS A 126 15.45 -30.67 -20.15
C LYS A 126 14.30 -31.31 -19.36
N LYS A 127 13.68 -30.59 -18.41
CA LYS A 127 12.51 -31.09 -17.66
C LYS A 127 11.31 -31.39 -18.56
N ASN A 128 11.02 -30.53 -19.55
CA ASN A 128 9.94 -30.78 -20.50
C ASN A 128 10.21 -31.97 -21.41
N LYS A 129 11.45 -32.15 -21.90
CA LYS A 129 11.83 -33.36 -22.65
C LYS A 129 11.70 -34.63 -21.80
N ALA A 130 12.09 -34.59 -20.54
CA ALA A 130 11.96 -35.72 -19.62
C ALA A 130 10.49 -36.06 -19.32
N LYS A 131 9.63 -35.04 -19.13
CA LYS A 131 8.17 -35.23 -18.99
C LYS A 131 7.56 -35.82 -20.26
N LYS A 132 7.95 -35.35 -21.44
CA LYS A 132 7.43 -35.87 -22.72
C LYS A 132 7.80 -37.34 -22.92
N LYS A 133 9.05 -37.71 -22.64
CA LYS A 133 9.51 -39.12 -22.69
C LYS A 133 8.82 -40.05 -21.69
N LYS A 134 8.39 -39.53 -20.53
CA LYS A 134 7.63 -40.29 -19.53
C LYS A 134 6.15 -40.47 -19.87
N ASN A 135 5.62 -39.65 -20.78
CA ASN A 135 4.23 -39.76 -21.23
C ASN A 135 4.09 -40.58 -22.54
N GLU A 136 5.21 -40.94 -23.18
CA GLU A 136 5.28 -41.72 -24.42
C GLU A 136 5.77 -43.16 -24.21
N ALA A 137 5.95 -43.59 -22.95
CA ALA A 137 6.31 -44.95 -22.53
C ALA A 137 5.27 -45.47 -21.54
#